data_AF-X1LE47-F1
#
_entry.id   AF-X1LE47-F1
#
_cell.length_a   1.000
_cell.length_b   1.000
_cell.length_c   1.000
_cell.angle_alpha   90.00
_cell.angle_beta   90.00
_cell.angle_gamma   90.00
#
_symmetry.space_group_name_H-M   'P 1'
#
loop_
_entity.id
_entity.type
_entity.pdbx_description
1 polymer ?
#
loop_
_entity_poly.entity_id
_entity_poly.type
_entity_poly.pdbx_seq_one_letter_code
_entity_poly.pdbx_strand_id
1 'polypeptide(L)' 'MDGVSFSIKPMETLGLVGESGSGKTTVARAILRLSSINDGQVLFEGRDIFKLGKEELRKLRRRLQIIFQEQ' A
#
# COMPACT_ATOMS: atom_id res chain seq x y z
N MET A 1 -14.25 -3.92 -4.65
CA MET A 1 -12.95 -3.75 -5.32
C MET A 1 -12.54 -5.14 -5.69
N ASP A 2 -12.50 -5.43 -6.98
CA ASP A 2 -12.43 -6.82 -7.41
C ASP A 2 -11.07 -7.02 -8.08
N GLY A 3 -10.20 -7.79 -7.43
CA GLY A 3 -9.00 -8.37 -8.06
C GLY A 3 -7.91 -7.39 -8.51
N VAL A 4 -7.59 -6.33 -7.75
CA VAL A 4 -6.45 -5.45 -8.08
C VAL A 4 -5.14 -6.16 -7.78
N SER A 5 -4.24 -6.25 -8.78
CA SER A 5 -2.91 -6.85 -8.62
C SER A 5 -1.89 -6.10 -9.46
N PHE A 6 -0.79 -5.67 -8.83
CA PHE A 6 0.34 -5.05 -9.49
C PHE A 6 1.62 -5.29 -8.66
N SER A 7 2.77 -5.17 -9.31
CA SER A 7 4.08 -5.17 -8.68
C SER A 7 4.84 -3.93 -9.11
N ILE A 8 5.67 -3.41 -8.20
CA ILE A 8 6.54 -2.25 -8.46
C ILE A 8 7.96 -2.74 -8.17
N LYS A 9 8.83 -2.73 -9.18
CA LYS A 9 10.23 -3.12 -9.02
C LYS A 9 11.04 -1.95 -8.45
N PRO A 10 12.25 -2.23 -7.93
CA PRO A 10 13.18 -1.16 -7.58
C PRO A 10 13.37 -0.19 -8.75
N MET A 11 13.43 1.11 -8.46
CA MET A 11 13.57 2.20 -9.43
C MET A 11 12.37 2.41 -10.38
N GLU A 12 11.22 1.75 -10.13
CA GLU A 12 9.98 2.03 -10.84
C GLU A 12 9.10 3.03 -10.08
N THR A 13 8.38 3.85 -10.85
CA THR A 13 7.33 4.73 -10.31
C THR A 13 5.98 4.28 -10.85
N LEU A 14 5.03 4.06 -9.95
CA LEU A 14 3.65 3.72 -10.30
C LEU A 14 2.73 4.93 -10.06
N GLY A 15 2.01 5.35 -11.10
CA GLY A 15 0.89 6.28 -10.99
C GLY A 15 -0.45 5.53 -10.99
N LEU A 16 -1.32 5.80 -10.02
CA LEU A 16 -2.66 5.22 -9.95
C LEU A 16 -3.72 6.29 -10.27
N VAL A 17 -4.35 6.19 -11.44
CA VAL A 17 -5.31 7.18 -11.96
C VAL A 17 -6.68 6.54 -12.17
N GLY A 18 -7.75 7.33 -12.04
CA GLY A 18 -9.14 6.90 -12.27
C GLY A 18 -10.14 7.91 -11.73
N GLU A 19 -11.43 7.65 -11.94
CA GLU A 19 -12.52 8.54 -11.50
C GLU A 19 -12.65 8.64 -9.97
N SER A 20 -13.29 9.70 -9.47
CA SER A 20 -13.60 9.79 -8.04
C SER A 20 -14.39 8.56 -7.58
N GLY A 21 -14.05 7.99 -6.43
CA GLY A 21 -14.69 6.76 -5.94
C GLY A 21 -14.16 5.46 -6.53
N SER A 22 -13.25 5.47 -7.52
CA SER A 22 -12.62 4.24 -8.06
C SER A 22 -11.74 3.48 -7.05
N GLY A 23 -11.54 4.08 -5.87
CA GLY A 23 -10.90 3.46 -4.71
C GLY A 23 -9.36 3.52 -4.68
N LYS A 24 -8.76 4.44 -5.44
CA LYS A 24 -7.32 4.78 -5.38
C LYS A 24 -6.83 4.99 -3.94
N THR A 25 -7.58 5.79 -3.17
CA THR A 25 -7.28 6.07 -1.75
C THR A 25 -7.34 4.82 -0.88
N THR A 26 -8.23 3.88 -1.20
CA THR A 26 -8.33 2.59 -0.51
C THR A 26 -7.08 1.74 -0.73
N VAL A 27 -6.61 1.63 -1.98
CA VAL A 27 -5.36 0.93 -2.32
C VAL A 27 -4.16 1.56 -1.63
N ALA A 28 -4.02 2.89 -1.71
CA ALA A 28 -2.93 3.61 -1.04
C ALA A 28 -2.94 3.36 0.48
N ARG A 29 -4.10 3.47 1.14
CA ARG A 29 -4.23 3.21 2.58
C ARG A 29 -3.95 1.75 2.95
N ALA A 30 -4.33 0.80 2.12
CA ALA A 30 -4.02 -0.62 2.32
C ALA A 30 -2.51 -0.88 2.30
N ILE A 31 -1.78 -0.31 1.32
CA ILE A 31 -0.31 -0.42 1.22
C ILE A 31 0.37 0.13 2.48
N LEU A 32 -0.17 1.21 3.03
CA LEU A 32 0.37 1.88 4.22
C LEU A 32 -0.08 1.22 5.53
N ARG A 33 -0.87 0.14 5.45
CA ARG A 33 -1.52 -0.53 6.58
C ARG A 33 -2.30 0.46 7.46
N LEU A 34 -2.95 1.43 6.82
CA LEU A 34 -3.88 2.38 7.42
C LEU A 34 -5.34 1.91 7.29
N SER A 35 -5.58 0.85 6.53
CA SER A 35 -6.86 0.17 6.38
C SER A 35 -6.64 -1.34 6.31
N SER A 36 -7.57 -2.13 6.84
CA SER A 36 -7.56 -3.59 6.68
C SER A 36 -8.03 -3.97 5.28
N ILE A 37 -7.46 -5.05 4.75
CA ILE A 37 -7.95 -5.70 3.53
C ILE A 37 -8.81 -6.90 3.92
N ASN A 38 -9.87 -7.18 3.15
CA ASN A 38 -10.72 -8.34 3.37
C ASN A 38 -10.05 -9.65 2.91
N ASP A 39 -9.27 -9.58 1.83
CA ASP A 39 -8.54 -10.71 1.24
C ASP A 39 -7.32 -10.19 0.47
N GLY A 40 -6.41 -11.09 0.11
CA GLY A 40 -5.18 -10.82 -0.63
C GLY A 40 -3.98 -10.54 0.27
N GLN A 41 -2.91 -10.03 -0.35
CA GLN A 41 -1.64 -9.77 0.32
C GLN A 41 -0.98 -8.53 -0.23
N VAL A 42 -0.24 -7.82 0.62
CA VAL A 42 0.65 -6.74 0.21
C VAL A 42 2.06 -7.12 0.60
N LEU A 43 2.91 -7.33 -0.41
CA LEU A 43 4.29 -7.77 -0.23
C LEU A 43 5.24 -6.59 -0.36
N PHE A 44 6.05 -6.36 0.67
CA PHE A 44 7.16 -5.43 0.62
C PHE A 44 8.48 -6.22 0.76
N GLU A 45 9.31 -6.19 -0.29
CA GLU A 45 10.53 -7.01 -0.38
C GLU A 45 10.26 -8.50 -0.11
N GLY A 46 9.17 -9.03 -0.68
CA GLY A 46 8.76 -10.43 -0.52
C GLY A 46 8.12 -10.77 0.84
N ARG A 47 7.97 -9.81 1.75
CA ARG A 47 7.35 -10.00 3.07
C ARG A 47 5.94 -9.43 3.10
N ASP A 48 4.99 -10.23 3.56
CA ASP A 48 3.61 -9.80 3.77
C ASP A 48 3.53 -8.81 4.94
N ILE A 49 3.19 -7.56 4.64
CA ILE A 49 3.15 -6.48 5.62
C ILE A 49 2.08 -6.65 6.68
N PHE A 50 1.03 -7.45 6.41
CA PHE A 50 -0.04 -7.74 7.36
C PHE A 50 0.37 -8.79 8.39
N LYS A 51 1.35 -9.65 8.06
CA LYS A 51 1.92 -10.65 8.97
C LYS A 51 3.09 -10.12 9.82
N LEU A 52 3.53 -8.88 9.57
CA LEU A 52 4.60 -8.25 10.37
C LEU A 52 4.13 -7.93 11.79
N GLY A 53 4.99 -8.28 12.76
CA GLY A 53 4.87 -7.84 14.15
C GLY A 53 5.16 -6.35 14.33
N LYS A 54 4.98 -5.85 15.57
CA LYS A 54 5.03 -4.42 15.90
C LYS A 54 6.37 -3.75 15.55
N GLU A 55 7.49 -4.40 15.83
CA GLU A 55 8.83 -3.85 15.55
C GLU A 55 9.12 -3.77 14.05
N GLU A 56 8.84 -4.83 13.31
CA GLU A 56 9.07 -4.86 11.86
C GLU A 56 8.19 -3.85 11.14
N LEU A 57 6.94 -3.70 11.59
CA LEU A 57 6.06 -2.66 11.08
C LEU A 57 6.59 -1.25 11.37
N ARG A 58 7.20 -1.02 12.55
CA ARG A 58 7.84 0.25 12.89
C ARG A 58 9.02 0.56 11.97
N LYS A 59 9.83 -0.44 11.63
CA LYS A 59 10.95 -0.31 10.67
C LYS A 59 10.43 -0.01 9.26
N LEU A 60 9.40 -0.73 8.81
CA LEU A 60 8.77 -0.51 7.51
C LEU A 60 8.23 0.92 7.37
N ARG A 61 7.54 1.43 8.39
CA ARG A 61 7.00 2.82 8.39
C ARG A 61 8.07 3.91 8.28
N ARG A 62 9.33 3.63 8.62
CA ARG A 62 10.43 4.58 8.39
C ARG A 62 10.88 4.63 6.93
N ARG A 63 10.55 3.60 6.16
CA ARG A 63 10.88 3.46 4.73
C ARG A 63 9.73 3.86 3.81
N LEU A 64 8.52 3.98 4.35
CA LEU A 64 7.33 4.43 3.63
C LEU A 64 7.03 5.88 4.03
N GLN A 65 7.27 6.81 3.11
CA GLN A 65 6.90 8.21 3.27
C GLN A 65 5.62 8.49 2.49
N ILE A 66 4.72 9.26 3.10
CA ILE A 66 3.47 9.69 2.47
C ILE A 66 3.53 11.21 2.37
N ILE A 67 3.19 11.71 1.19
CA ILE A 67 2.83 13.11 1.00
C ILE A 67 1.32 13.11 0.75
N PHE A 68 0.58 13.74 1.64
CA PHE A 68 -0.84 13.99 1.42
C PHE A 68 -0.96 15.22 0.53
N GLN A 69 -1.84 15.17 -0.48
CA GLN A 69 -2.29 16.40 -1.11
C GLN A 69 -3.14 17.14 -0.08
N GLU A 70 -2.70 18.34 0.30
CA GLU A 70 -3.59 19.32 0.90
C GLU A 70 -4.57 19.76 -0.19
N GLN A 71 -5.86 19.76 0.12
CA GLN A 71 -6.87 20.33 -0.78
C GLN A 71 -6.87 21.85 -0.64
#